data_AF-A0A351EZF2-F1
#
_entry.id   AF-A0A351EZF2-F1
#
_cell.length_a   1.000
_cell.length_b   1.000
_cell.length_c   1.000
_cell.angle_alpha   90.00
_cell.angle_beta   90.00
_cell.angle_gamma   90.00
#
_symmetry.space_group_name_H-M   'P 1'
#
loop_
_entity.id
_entity.type
_entity.pdbx_description
1 polymer ?
#
loop_
_entity_poly.entity_id
_entity_poly.type
_entity_poly.pdbx_seq_one_letter_code
_entity_poly.pdbx_strand_id
1 'polypeptide(L)'
;EGYYGTEQDMGLFENIHKIDEIDYATIHIWPKTWQWYDGKSENSVTQVTLKKTIDYMDAHSKVMKKINKPLVLEEFGLHRDGNDFSPEATVDNRDVYYTTVFKTGMVNGIAGYNFWGAFTLENKTTPDHFWKHGMPYSADPPQEEQGLYGVYMEDSTTWKIISDFAKKIQGTEF
;
A
#
# COMPACT_ATOMS: atom_id res chain seq x y z
N GLU A 1 -10.15 4.32 2.86
CA GLU A 1 -9.88 2.95 3.38
C GLU A 1 -10.99 1.90 3.15
N GLY A 2 -11.78 1.95 2.07
CA GLY A 2 -12.77 0.90 1.77
C GLY A 2 -13.73 0.59 2.94
N TYR A 3 -13.93 -0.70 3.27
CA TYR A 3 -14.82 -1.13 4.35
C TYR A 3 -14.35 -0.62 5.73
N TYR A 4 -13.03 -0.54 5.99
CA TYR A 4 -12.52 0.04 7.25
C TYR A 4 -12.88 1.51 7.40
N GLY A 5 -12.86 2.28 6.31
CA GLY A 5 -13.27 3.69 6.28
C GLY A 5 -14.78 3.90 6.21
N THR A 6 -15.57 2.82 6.21
CA THR A 6 -17.04 2.85 6.15
C THR A 6 -17.63 2.01 7.28
N GLU A 7 -17.10 2.20 8.50
CA GLU A 7 -17.59 1.57 9.74
C GLU A 7 -17.66 0.03 9.67
N GLN A 8 -16.75 -0.56 8.88
CA GLN A 8 -16.70 -1.99 8.59
C GLN A 8 -17.97 -2.53 7.90
N ASP A 9 -18.72 -1.67 7.24
CA ASP A 9 -19.94 -2.00 6.51
C ASP A 9 -19.72 -1.93 4.99
N MET A 10 -19.60 -3.10 4.37
CA MET A 10 -19.46 -3.20 2.90
C MET A 10 -20.72 -2.71 2.15
N GLY A 11 -21.90 -2.78 2.77
CA GLY A 11 -23.13 -2.23 2.23
C GLY A 11 -23.10 -0.70 2.22
N LEU A 12 -22.55 -0.08 3.27
CA LEU A 12 -22.32 1.37 3.29
C LEU A 12 -21.31 1.79 2.20
N PHE A 13 -20.19 1.05 2.06
CA PHE A 13 -19.25 1.25 0.95
C PHE A 13 -19.96 1.17 -0.41
N GLU A 14 -20.76 0.12 -0.66
CA GLU A 14 -21.52 -0.01 -1.92
C GLU A 14 -22.49 1.16 -2.13
N ASN A 15 -23.23 1.57 -1.10
CA ASN A 15 -24.25 2.61 -1.20
C ASN A 15 -23.66 3.99 -1.48
N ILE A 16 -22.55 4.35 -0.85
CA ILE A 16 -21.85 5.62 -1.12
C ILE A 16 -21.38 5.65 -2.58
N HIS A 17 -20.75 4.58 -3.06
CA HIS A 17 -20.18 4.56 -4.41
C HIS A 17 -21.22 4.33 -5.52
N LYS A 18 -22.48 4.04 -5.19
CA LYS A 18 -23.60 4.06 -6.13
C LYS A 18 -24.09 5.46 -6.48
N ILE A 19 -23.78 6.48 -5.67
CA ILE A 19 -24.16 7.87 -5.95
C ILE A 19 -23.60 8.26 -7.32
N ASP A 20 -24.44 8.84 -8.19
CA ASP A 20 -24.09 9.08 -9.59
C ASP A 20 -22.89 10.04 -9.74
N GLU A 21 -22.75 11.00 -8.82
CA GLU A 21 -21.65 11.97 -8.76
C GLU A 21 -20.31 11.37 -8.28
N ILE A 22 -20.28 10.11 -7.83
CA ILE A 22 -19.05 9.41 -7.44
C ILE A 22 -18.59 8.54 -8.60
N ASP A 23 -17.61 8.99 -9.38
CA ASP A 23 -17.22 8.31 -10.64
C ASP A 23 -16.50 6.98 -10.43
N TYR A 24 -15.75 6.82 -9.34
CA TYR A 24 -14.98 5.63 -9.00
C TYR A 24 -14.83 5.49 -7.49
N ALA A 25 -14.34 4.34 -7.03
CA ALA A 25 -14.05 4.11 -5.62
C ALA A 25 -12.56 3.96 -5.38
N THR A 26 -12.16 4.29 -4.15
CA THR A 26 -10.80 4.11 -3.67
C THR A 26 -10.76 3.20 -2.46
N ILE A 27 -9.70 2.42 -2.36
CA ILE A 27 -9.39 1.61 -1.19
C ILE A 27 -7.95 1.85 -0.76
N HIS A 28 -7.70 1.61 0.52
CA HIS A 28 -6.37 1.67 1.13
C HIS A 28 -6.08 0.34 1.78
N ILE A 29 -4.81 -0.06 1.95
CA ILE A 29 -4.45 -1.28 2.69
C ILE A 29 -3.27 -1.04 3.63
N TRP A 30 -3.52 -1.18 4.93
CA TRP A 30 -2.55 -0.88 6.01
C TRP A 30 -2.36 -2.04 6.99
N PRO A 31 -1.58 -3.08 6.63
CA PRO A 31 -1.49 -4.30 7.42
C PRO A 31 -1.02 -4.11 8.87
N LYS A 32 -0.12 -3.14 9.16
CA LYS A 32 0.30 -2.89 10.55
C LYS A 32 -0.80 -2.18 11.35
N THR A 33 -1.38 -1.11 10.81
CA THR A 33 -2.47 -0.37 11.44
C THR A 33 -3.65 -1.28 11.79
N TRP A 34 -3.95 -2.23 10.92
CA TRP A 34 -5.05 -3.18 11.12
C TRP A 34 -4.65 -4.47 11.86
N GLN A 35 -3.43 -4.53 12.39
CA GLN A 35 -2.89 -5.66 13.17
C GLN A 35 -2.86 -6.99 12.39
N TRP A 36 -2.61 -6.92 11.09
CA TRP A 36 -2.38 -8.10 10.24
C TRP A 36 -0.91 -8.46 10.18
N TYR A 37 -0.05 -7.46 10.36
CA TYR A 37 1.40 -7.57 10.33
C TYR A 37 1.99 -6.82 11.53
N ASP A 38 2.86 -7.46 12.30
CA ASP A 38 3.49 -6.83 13.47
C ASP A 38 4.95 -6.42 13.22
N GLY A 39 5.54 -6.82 12.08
CA GLY A 39 6.91 -6.52 11.67
C GLY A 39 8.00 -7.04 12.62
N LYS A 40 7.64 -7.84 13.64
CA LYS A 40 8.59 -8.25 14.70
C LYS A 40 9.48 -9.41 14.31
N SER A 41 9.28 -10.01 13.14
CA SER A 41 10.02 -11.21 12.77
C SER A 41 11.17 -10.91 11.80
N GLU A 42 12.30 -11.58 12.02
CA GLU A 42 13.28 -11.91 10.97
C GLU A 42 12.69 -12.82 9.87
N ASN A 43 11.39 -13.16 9.95
CA ASN A 43 10.69 -14.04 9.02
C ASN A 43 9.95 -13.28 7.92
N SER A 44 9.63 -14.03 6.87
CA SER A 44 8.81 -13.56 5.75
C SER A 44 7.42 -13.09 6.18
N VAL A 45 6.85 -12.12 5.44
CA VAL A 45 5.48 -11.66 5.57
C VAL A 45 4.54 -12.87 5.63
N THR A 46 3.71 -12.91 6.66
CA THR A 46 2.97 -14.13 6.99
C THR A 46 1.92 -14.42 5.94
N GLN A 47 1.65 -15.71 5.71
CA GLN A 47 0.54 -16.15 4.85
C GLN A 47 -0.80 -15.55 5.29
N VAL A 48 -0.98 -15.27 6.58
CA VAL A 48 -2.15 -14.60 7.12
C VAL A 48 -2.24 -13.15 6.63
N THR A 49 -1.13 -12.40 6.65
CA THR A 49 -1.09 -11.01 6.13
C THR A 49 -1.47 -10.98 4.66
N LEU A 50 -0.84 -11.85 3.86
CA LEU A 50 -1.09 -11.93 2.41
C LEU A 50 -2.54 -12.35 2.13
N LYS A 51 -3.05 -13.36 2.84
CA LYS A 51 -4.44 -13.80 2.70
C LYS A 51 -5.44 -12.67 3.01
N LYS A 52 -5.28 -11.96 4.13
CA LYS A 52 -6.17 -10.85 4.48
C LYS A 52 -6.15 -9.74 3.43
N THR A 53 -4.98 -9.46 2.88
CA THR A 53 -4.79 -8.49 1.79
C THR A 53 -5.57 -8.91 0.54
N ILE A 54 -5.42 -10.18 0.12
CA ILE A 54 -6.13 -10.74 -1.05
C ILE A 54 -7.64 -10.69 -0.82
N ASP A 55 -8.12 -11.21 0.32
CA ASP A 55 -9.54 -11.25 0.66
C ASP A 55 -10.15 -9.83 0.66
N TYR A 56 -9.41 -8.84 1.16
CA TYR A 56 -9.80 -7.44 1.15
C TYR A 56 -9.96 -6.92 -0.28
N MET A 57 -8.96 -7.12 -1.14
CA MET A 57 -9.00 -6.66 -2.54
C MET A 57 -10.14 -7.33 -3.31
N ASP A 58 -10.35 -8.62 -3.11
CA ASP A 58 -11.41 -9.40 -3.76
C ASP A 58 -12.80 -8.89 -3.38
N ALA A 59 -13.03 -8.61 -2.09
CA ALA A 59 -14.31 -8.14 -1.59
C ALA A 59 -14.73 -6.80 -2.22
N HIS A 60 -13.83 -5.81 -2.23
CA HIS A 60 -14.12 -4.50 -2.82
C HIS A 60 -14.24 -4.57 -4.33
N SER A 61 -13.37 -5.33 -5.00
CA SER A 61 -13.42 -5.49 -6.45
C SER A 61 -14.74 -6.12 -6.90
N LYS A 62 -15.27 -7.09 -6.13
CA LYS A 62 -16.58 -7.71 -6.40
C LYS A 62 -17.72 -6.69 -6.32
N VAL A 63 -17.71 -5.80 -5.32
CA VAL A 63 -18.71 -4.73 -5.19
C VAL A 63 -18.60 -3.74 -6.33
N MET A 64 -17.40 -3.30 -6.67
CA MET A 64 -17.18 -2.31 -7.72
C MET A 64 -17.54 -2.83 -9.11
N LYS A 65 -17.28 -4.11 -9.38
CA LYS A 65 -17.79 -4.81 -10.59
C LYS A 65 -19.32 -4.85 -10.63
N LYS A 66 -19.98 -5.13 -9.50
CA LYS A 66 -21.45 -5.19 -9.42
C LYS A 66 -22.10 -3.84 -9.75
N ILE A 67 -21.50 -2.73 -9.32
CA ILE A 67 -22.01 -1.38 -9.57
C ILE A 67 -21.41 -0.72 -10.82
N ASN A 68 -20.58 -1.45 -11.57
CA ASN A 68 -19.95 -1.02 -12.82
C ASN A 68 -19.18 0.30 -12.70
N LYS A 69 -18.36 0.44 -11.65
CA LYS A 69 -17.47 1.61 -11.47
C LYS A 69 -16.03 1.17 -11.22
N PRO A 70 -15.01 1.96 -11.63
CA PRO A 70 -13.62 1.62 -11.41
C PRO A 70 -13.26 1.58 -9.92
N LEU A 71 -12.25 0.76 -9.59
CA LEU A 71 -11.64 0.72 -8.26
C LEU A 71 -10.16 1.06 -8.38
N VAL A 72 -9.69 1.98 -7.55
CA VAL A 72 -8.28 2.35 -7.44
C VAL A 72 -7.77 1.96 -6.05
N LEU A 73 -6.62 1.28 -6.00
CA LEU A 73 -5.89 1.06 -4.75
C LEU A 73 -4.96 2.26 -4.55
N GLU A 74 -5.48 3.34 -3.98
CA GLU A 74 -4.78 4.63 -3.95
C GLU A 74 -3.79 4.77 -2.79
N GLU A 75 -3.81 3.86 -1.81
CA GLU A 75 -2.78 3.79 -0.79
C GLU A 75 -2.55 2.33 -0.38
N PHE A 76 -1.30 1.91 -0.35
CA PHE A 76 -0.91 0.66 0.29
C PHE A 76 0.57 0.70 0.63
N GLY A 77 0.93 0.13 1.77
CA GLY A 77 2.31 0.10 2.24
C GLY A 77 2.58 -1.06 3.18
N LEU A 78 3.84 -1.45 3.26
CA LEU A 78 4.37 -2.33 4.30
C LEU A 78 5.70 -1.75 4.78
N HIS A 79 5.96 -1.84 6.08
CA HIS A 79 7.23 -1.37 6.65
C HIS A 79 8.43 -2.17 6.12
N ARG A 80 9.62 -1.63 6.38
CA ARG A 80 10.87 -2.40 6.25
C ARG A 80 10.89 -3.54 7.28
N ASP A 81 11.77 -4.50 7.03
CA ASP A 81 11.90 -5.67 7.89
C ASP A 81 12.36 -5.27 9.31
N GLY A 82 11.89 -5.99 10.32
CA GLY A 82 12.19 -5.69 11.72
C GLY A 82 11.47 -4.44 12.29
N ASN A 83 10.56 -3.81 11.53
CA ASN A 83 10.05 -2.46 11.81
C ASN A 83 11.17 -1.40 11.90
N ASP A 84 12.23 -1.58 11.13
CA ASP A 84 13.30 -0.60 11.06
C ASP A 84 12.88 0.57 10.14
N PHE A 85 13.41 1.75 10.44
CA PHE A 85 13.20 2.97 9.66
C PHE A 85 14.45 3.36 8.86
N SER A 86 15.57 2.66 9.06
CA SER A 86 16.82 2.96 8.38
C SER A 86 16.82 2.42 6.94
N PRO A 87 17.44 3.14 5.98
CA PRO A 87 17.57 2.69 4.59
C PRO A 87 18.43 1.42 4.47
N GLU A 88 19.26 1.10 5.45
CA GLU A 88 20.08 -0.12 5.49
C GLU A 88 19.27 -1.39 5.80
N ALA A 89 18.08 -1.27 6.39
CA ALA A 89 17.23 -2.42 6.65
C ALA A 89 16.69 -3.04 5.35
N THR A 90 16.38 -4.33 5.35
CA THR A 90 15.87 -5.02 4.16
C THR A 90 14.40 -4.71 3.89
N VAL A 91 13.97 -4.93 2.65
CA VAL A 91 12.60 -4.73 2.17
C VAL A 91 11.99 -6.01 1.59
N ASP A 92 12.50 -7.18 1.99
CA ASP A 92 12.10 -8.47 1.40
C ASP A 92 10.61 -8.73 1.60
N ASN A 93 10.08 -8.40 2.78
CA ASN A 93 8.66 -8.55 3.06
C ASN A 93 7.79 -7.58 2.27
N ARG A 94 8.25 -6.34 2.11
CA ARG A 94 7.57 -5.32 1.31
C ARG A 94 7.51 -5.76 -0.15
N ASP A 95 8.59 -6.32 -0.68
CA ASP A 95 8.68 -6.79 -2.06
C ASP A 95 7.72 -7.96 -2.34
N VAL A 96 7.65 -8.94 -1.42
CA VAL A 96 6.68 -10.04 -1.50
C VAL A 96 5.24 -9.50 -1.42
N TYR A 97 5.00 -8.55 -0.52
CA TYR A 97 3.69 -7.93 -0.34
C TYR A 97 3.25 -7.13 -1.58
N TYR A 98 4.10 -6.25 -2.12
CA TYR A 98 3.82 -5.47 -3.33
C TYR A 98 3.58 -6.38 -4.53
N THR A 99 4.39 -7.43 -4.69
CA THR A 99 4.17 -8.44 -5.74
C THR A 99 2.79 -9.10 -5.61
N THR A 100 2.37 -9.42 -4.39
CA THR A 100 1.05 -10.01 -4.10
C THR A 100 -0.07 -9.04 -4.44
N VAL A 101 0.05 -7.78 -4.02
CA VAL A 101 -0.92 -6.71 -4.30
C VAL A 101 -1.09 -6.53 -5.81
N PHE A 102 0.00 -6.32 -6.56
CA PHE A 102 -0.11 -6.09 -8.00
C PHE A 102 -0.68 -7.30 -8.75
N LYS A 103 -0.26 -8.53 -8.43
CA LYS A 103 -0.82 -9.74 -9.05
C LYS A 103 -2.31 -9.87 -8.80
N THR A 104 -2.74 -9.67 -7.55
CA THR A 104 -4.16 -9.74 -7.17
C THR A 104 -4.96 -8.67 -7.87
N GLY A 105 -4.47 -7.44 -7.89
CA GLY A 105 -5.15 -6.32 -8.53
C GLY A 105 -5.30 -6.48 -10.04
N MET A 106 -4.29 -7.04 -10.72
CA MET A 106 -4.39 -7.38 -12.16
C MET A 106 -5.50 -8.42 -12.42
N VAL A 107 -5.58 -9.48 -11.62
CA VAL A 107 -6.66 -10.49 -11.71
C VAL A 107 -8.02 -9.86 -11.45
N ASN A 108 -8.08 -8.93 -10.49
CA ASN A 108 -9.30 -8.27 -10.09
C ASN A 108 -9.75 -7.14 -11.03
N GLY A 109 -8.89 -6.67 -11.94
CA GLY A 109 -9.20 -5.53 -12.80
C GLY A 109 -9.22 -4.21 -12.04
N ILE A 110 -8.36 -4.04 -11.04
CA ILE A 110 -8.12 -2.75 -10.38
C ILE A 110 -7.57 -1.77 -11.43
N ALA A 111 -8.14 -0.57 -11.47
CA ALA A 111 -7.92 0.42 -12.51
C ALA A 111 -6.68 1.30 -12.28
N GLY A 112 -6.11 1.30 -11.08
CA GLY A 112 -4.94 2.11 -10.75
C GLY A 112 -4.39 1.80 -9.37
N TYR A 113 -3.15 2.24 -9.15
CA TYR A 113 -2.39 2.00 -7.92
C TYR A 113 -1.58 3.23 -7.56
N ASN A 114 -1.56 3.57 -6.27
CA ASN A 114 -0.63 4.51 -5.69
C ASN A 114 -0.09 3.85 -4.41
N PHE A 115 1.17 3.39 -4.46
CA PHE A 115 1.82 2.89 -3.25
C PHE A 115 2.15 4.06 -2.34
N TRP A 116 2.17 3.82 -1.04
CA TRP A 116 2.59 4.81 -0.06
C TRP A 116 3.91 4.36 0.59
N GLY A 117 4.93 5.21 0.66
CA GLY A 117 5.06 6.58 0.16
C GLY A 117 6.25 6.71 -0.80
N ALA A 118 6.12 7.50 -1.88
CA ALA A 118 7.20 7.70 -2.84
C ALA A 118 8.15 8.85 -2.47
N PHE A 119 9.43 8.61 -2.76
CA PHE A 119 10.59 9.49 -2.64
C PHE A 119 11.00 9.87 -1.22
N THR A 120 11.12 8.86 -0.36
CA THR A 120 11.90 9.02 0.86
C THR A 120 13.38 9.16 0.46
N LEU A 121 13.98 10.28 0.84
CA LEU A 121 15.42 10.50 0.69
C LEU A 121 16.12 10.06 1.96
N GLU A 122 17.40 9.71 1.85
CA GLU A 122 18.29 9.66 3.00
C GLU A 122 18.36 11.05 3.64
N ASN A 123 17.43 11.32 4.56
CA ASN A 123 17.41 12.53 5.34
C ASN A 123 18.09 12.28 6.68
N LYS A 124 18.63 13.35 7.26
CA LYS A 124 19.03 13.34 8.66
C LYS A 124 17.81 12.97 9.50
N THR A 125 17.75 11.75 10.00
CA THR A 125 16.73 11.35 10.96
C THR A 125 17.04 12.02 12.30
N THR A 126 15.98 12.35 13.03
CA THR A 126 16.10 12.73 14.44
C THR A 126 16.25 11.47 15.28
N PRO A 127 16.75 11.57 16.53
CA PRO A 127 16.80 10.43 17.44
C PRO A 127 15.43 9.79 17.72
N ASP A 128 14.34 10.54 17.59
CA ASP A 128 12.97 10.03 17.73
C ASP A 128 12.34 9.62 16.39
N HIS A 129 13.08 9.71 15.28
CA HIS A 129 12.62 9.46 13.92
C HIS A 129 11.47 10.34 13.41
N PHE A 130 10.98 11.34 14.14
CA PHE A 130 9.91 12.21 13.68
C PHE A 130 10.42 13.47 12.98
N TRP A 131 9.75 13.86 11.90
CA TRP A 131 10.04 15.10 11.19
C TRP A 131 9.96 16.32 12.12
N LYS A 132 10.85 17.30 11.93
CA LYS A 132 10.86 18.58 12.65
C LYS A 132 10.88 19.74 11.66
N HIS A 133 10.35 20.88 12.09
CA HIS A 133 10.36 22.11 11.32
C HIS A 133 11.77 22.43 10.80
N GLY A 134 11.89 22.60 9.47
CA GLY A 134 13.16 22.88 8.78
C GLY A 134 13.86 21.64 8.22
N MET A 135 13.36 20.43 8.48
CA MET A 135 13.82 19.23 7.79
C MET A 135 13.21 19.14 6.37
N PRO A 136 13.91 18.53 5.40
CA PRO A 136 13.32 18.23 4.11
C PRO A 136 12.06 17.37 4.26
N TYR A 137 11.08 17.57 3.39
CA TYR A 137 9.92 16.68 3.34
C TYR A 137 10.32 15.28 2.89
N SER A 138 9.61 14.30 3.42
CA SER A 138 9.70 12.90 3.06
C SER A 138 8.31 12.38 2.70
N ALA A 139 8.24 11.14 2.24
CA ALA A 139 6.97 10.49 1.95
C ALA A 139 6.17 10.22 3.24
N ASP A 140 6.85 9.89 4.33
CA ASP A 140 6.23 9.69 5.64
C ASP A 140 5.90 11.05 6.27
N PRO A 141 4.62 11.32 6.58
CA PRO A 141 4.16 12.61 7.08
C PRO A 141 4.61 12.86 8.54
N PRO A 142 4.53 14.10 9.05
CA PRO A 142 5.15 14.46 10.33
C PRO A 142 4.62 13.73 11.58
N GLN A 143 3.45 13.09 11.50
CA GLN A 143 2.88 12.28 12.57
C GLN A 143 3.38 10.83 12.58
N GLU A 144 4.21 10.44 11.62
CA GLU A 144 4.80 9.11 11.49
C GLU A 144 6.34 9.18 11.51
N GLU A 145 6.98 8.08 11.90
CA GLU A 145 8.42 7.95 11.81
C GLU A 145 8.90 8.06 10.36
N GLN A 146 9.95 8.83 10.14
CA GLN A 146 10.57 9.02 8.83
C GLN A 146 11.30 7.72 8.45
N GLY A 147 10.83 7.06 7.38
CA GLY A 147 11.27 5.72 6.96
C GLY A 147 10.25 4.61 7.25
N LEU A 148 9.08 4.94 7.81
CA LEU A 148 8.05 3.97 8.17
C LEU A 148 7.53 3.19 6.95
N TYR A 149 6.88 3.86 6.01
CA TYR A 149 6.33 3.30 4.78
C TYR A 149 7.06 3.75 3.52
N GLY A 150 7.80 4.86 3.64
CA GLY A 150 8.65 5.40 2.60
C GLY A 150 9.45 4.36 1.80
N VAL A 151 9.38 4.48 0.48
CA VAL A 151 10.28 3.78 -0.45
C VAL A 151 11.46 4.72 -0.71
N TYR A 152 12.64 4.29 -0.25
CA TYR A 152 13.89 5.01 -0.44
C TYR A 152 14.32 4.96 -1.92
N MET A 153 15.08 5.95 -2.38
CA MET A 153 15.63 5.93 -3.75
C MET A 153 16.52 4.69 -3.99
N GLU A 154 17.15 4.20 -2.93
CA GLU A 154 18.08 3.08 -2.89
C GLU A 154 17.37 1.71 -2.83
N ASP A 155 16.05 1.66 -2.60
CA ASP A 155 15.22 0.44 -2.56
C ASP A 155 15.02 -0.18 -3.96
N SER A 156 16.14 -0.56 -4.59
CA SER A 156 16.21 -0.93 -6.01
C SER A 156 15.31 -2.11 -6.38
N THR A 157 15.12 -3.06 -5.47
CA THR A 157 14.24 -4.22 -5.69
C THR A 157 12.77 -3.82 -5.67
N THR A 158 12.35 -2.98 -4.72
CA THR A 158 11.00 -2.41 -4.66
C THR A 158 10.70 -1.57 -5.90
N TRP A 159 11.62 -0.69 -6.32
CA TRP A 159 11.48 0.09 -7.55
C TRP A 159 11.40 -0.78 -8.80
N LYS A 160 12.18 -1.87 -8.86
CA LYS A 160 12.10 -2.82 -9.95
C LYS A 160 10.70 -3.46 -10.04
N ILE A 161 10.15 -3.92 -8.91
CA ILE A 161 8.80 -4.49 -8.85
C ILE A 161 7.76 -3.48 -9.33
N ILE A 162 7.79 -2.25 -8.81
CA ILE A 162 6.87 -1.17 -9.21
C ILE A 162 6.97 -0.92 -10.72
N SER A 163 8.19 -0.76 -11.25
CA SER A 163 8.43 -0.52 -12.68
C SER A 163 7.92 -1.67 -13.55
N ASP A 164 8.25 -2.91 -13.22
CA ASP A 164 7.83 -4.09 -13.99
C ASP A 164 6.30 -4.18 -14.03
N PHE A 165 5.61 -4.01 -12.89
CA PHE A 165 4.15 -4.05 -12.87
C PHE A 165 3.51 -2.85 -13.56
N ALA A 166 4.09 -1.65 -13.45
CA ALA A 166 3.60 -0.48 -14.19
C ALA A 166 3.62 -0.72 -15.70
N LYS A 167 4.69 -1.33 -16.24
CA LYS A 167 4.77 -1.68 -17.66
C LYS A 167 3.73 -2.73 -18.06
N LYS A 168 3.54 -3.77 -17.23
CA LYS A 168 2.50 -4.79 -17.47
C LYS A 168 1.10 -4.19 -17.50
N ILE A 169 0.79 -3.31 -16.55
CA ILE A 169 -0.51 -2.64 -16.45
C ILE A 169 -0.74 -1.72 -17.66
N GLN A 170 0.29 -1.03 -18.13
CA GLN A 170 0.21 -0.19 -19.33
C GLN A 170 0.15 -1.00 -20.65
N GLY A 171 0.36 -2.32 -20.61
CA GLY A 171 0.45 -3.15 -21.80
C GLY A 171 1.70 -2.89 -22.65
N THR A 172 2.78 -2.41 -22.04
CA THR A 172 4.03 -2.04 -22.71
C THR A 172 5.13 -3.11 -22.63
N GLU A 173 4.84 -4.26 -22.01
CA GLU A 173 5.68 -5.47 -22.09
C GLU A 173 5.14 -6.41 -23.18
N PHE A 174 5.94 -6.63 -24.24
CA PHE A 174 5.79 -7.72 -25.23
C PHE A 174 7.06 -8.57 -25.22
#